data_AF-A0A6A6X056-F1
#
_entry.id   AF-A0A6A6X056-F1
#
_cell.length_a   1.000
_cell.length_b   1.000
_cell.length_c   1.000
_cell.angle_alpha   90.00
_cell.angle_beta   90.00
_cell.angle_gamma   90.00
#
_symmetry.space_group_name_H-M   'P 1'
#
loop_
_entity.id
_entity.type
_entity.pdbx_description
1 polymer ?
#
loop_
_entity_poly.entity_id
_entity_poly.type
_entity_poly.pdbx_seq_one_letter_code
_entity_poly.pdbx_strand_id
1 'polypeptide(L)'
;MDADPFDPWYTSQLTTEGGNIFKAEDWKFFTINHDADSADVQEQQISVDEIDDWVARRPLLKSPGIDLLLARHKTCGITNTSYQCMPLAATHFASVFEALSLPPQYFHLRATAGVHCNAFTCQTYRDAHRNLSRTSLVVRIGHGSSKVYGSIWVSALAWDAHTSRTVGFIEGMSPADLKELKFHIKSCSQSLGHPLMLPEILLHMITT
;
A
#
# COMPACT_ATOMS: atom_id res chain seq x y z
N MET A 1 8.41 8.38 -21.09
CA MET A 1 7.36 7.96 -20.16
C MET A 1 6.65 9.22 -19.77
N ASP A 2 5.37 9.36 -20.11
CA ASP A 2 4.64 10.55 -19.72
C ASP A 2 4.16 10.33 -18.29
N ALA A 3 4.83 10.99 -17.34
CA ALA A 3 4.34 11.11 -15.98
C ALA A 3 2.96 11.78 -16.02
N ASP A 4 2.07 11.41 -15.11
CA ASP A 4 0.76 12.06 -15.04
C ASP A 4 1.02 13.56 -14.73
N PRO A 5 0.55 14.50 -15.58
CA PRO A 5 0.84 15.92 -15.40
C PRO A 5 0.30 16.47 -14.08
N PHE A 6 -0.57 15.73 -13.40
CA PHE A 6 -1.13 16.07 -12.09
C PHE A 6 -0.35 15.45 -10.91
N ASP A 7 0.70 14.66 -11.12
CA ASP A 7 1.53 14.09 -10.04
C ASP A 7 2.04 15.14 -9.02
N PRO A 8 2.52 16.33 -9.45
CA PRO A 8 2.89 17.39 -8.51
C PRO A 8 1.70 17.90 -7.69
N TRP A 9 0.52 17.98 -8.31
CA TRP A 9 -0.72 18.43 -7.65
C TRP A 9 -1.26 17.40 -6.65
N TYR A 10 -1.16 16.11 -6.95
CA TYR A 10 -1.50 15.04 -6.01
C TYR A 10 -0.58 15.08 -4.79
N THR A 11 0.72 15.23 -5.00
CA THR A 11 1.72 15.33 -3.93
C THR A 11 1.51 16.57 -3.05
N SER A 12 1.10 17.71 -3.63
CA SER A 12 0.83 18.92 -2.84
C SER A 12 -0.33 18.75 -1.84
N GLN A 13 -1.23 17.79 -2.07
CA GLN A 13 -2.34 17.49 -1.14
C GLN A 13 -1.82 17.01 0.23
N LEU A 14 -0.61 16.45 0.30
CA LEU A 14 0.05 16.12 1.57
C LEU A 14 0.31 17.33 2.46
N THR A 15 0.30 18.56 1.95
CA THR A 15 0.71 19.75 2.71
C THR A 15 -0.36 20.84 2.83
N THR A 16 -1.41 20.76 2.00
CA THR A 16 -2.35 21.87 1.79
C THR A 16 -3.61 21.78 2.66
N GLU A 17 -4.06 20.58 3.04
CA GLU A 17 -5.26 20.41 3.86
C GLU A 17 -4.88 20.33 5.36
N GLY A 18 -5.24 21.37 6.11
CA GLY A 18 -4.74 21.66 7.46
C GLY A 18 -4.76 20.47 8.43
N GLY A 19 -3.64 20.34 9.16
CA GLY A 19 -3.49 19.42 10.29
C GLY A 19 -2.90 18.06 9.94
N ASN A 20 -1.73 18.04 9.30
CA ASN A 20 -0.90 16.84 9.27
C ASN A 20 -0.43 16.49 10.69
N ILE A 21 -1.25 15.75 11.42
CA ILE A 21 -0.89 15.24 12.74
C ILE A 21 -0.08 13.96 12.48
N PHE A 22 1.23 14.13 12.29
CA PHE A 22 2.17 13.03 12.34
C PHE A 22 2.67 12.88 13.78
N LYS A 23 2.57 11.66 14.29
CA LYS A 23 3.14 11.22 15.56
C LYS A 23 3.68 9.83 15.35
N ALA A 24 4.99 9.70 15.15
CA ALA A 24 5.65 8.43 14.85
C ALA A 24 5.25 7.34 15.86
N GLU A 25 5.15 7.73 17.13
CA GLU A 25 4.79 6.86 18.23
C GLU A 25 3.37 6.29 18.13
N ASP A 26 2.46 6.87 17.36
CA ASP A 26 1.10 6.35 17.22
C ASP A 26 0.99 5.22 16.18
N TRP A 27 2.07 4.94 15.45
CA TRP A 27 2.08 3.97 14.36
C TRP A 27 3.02 2.79 14.63
N LYS A 28 2.67 1.66 14.03
CA LYS A 28 3.52 0.47 13.91
C LYS A 28 3.70 0.13 12.45
N PHE A 29 4.92 -0.19 12.05
CA PHE A 29 5.27 -0.55 10.69
C PHE A 29 5.64 -2.02 10.58
N PHE A 30 5.18 -2.64 9.50
CA PHE A 30 5.49 -4.02 9.18
C PHE A 30 5.90 -4.12 7.72
N THR A 31 6.76 -5.05 7.41
CA THR A 31 7.07 -5.42 6.04
C THR A 31 6.59 -6.83 5.79
N ILE A 32 5.99 -7.05 4.62
CA ILE A 32 5.77 -8.39 4.08
C ILE A 32 6.63 -8.55 2.84
N ASN A 33 7.45 -9.58 2.82
CA ASN A 33 8.21 -9.99 1.65
C ASN A 33 7.88 -11.45 1.35
N HIS A 34 7.48 -11.73 0.11
CA HIS A 34 7.18 -13.10 -0.30
C HIS A 34 7.47 -13.29 -1.78
N ASP A 35 8.36 -14.24 -2.07
CA ASP A 35 8.66 -14.67 -3.42
C ASP A 35 7.69 -15.79 -3.83
N ALA A 36 7.36 -15.83 -5.12
CA ALA A 36 6.65 -16.97 -5.70
C ALA A 36 7.40 -18.27 -5.38
N ASP A 37 6.64 -19.29 -5.02
CA ASP A 37 7.13 -20.63 -4.63
C ASP A 37 7.95 -20.68 -3.33
N SER A 38 8.10 -19.56 -2.60
CA SER A 38 8.62 -19.59 -1.24
C SER A 38 7.65 -20.32 -0.30
N ALA A 39 8.18 -21.13 0.60
CA ALA A 39 7.37 -21.81 1.61
C ALA A 39 6.74 -20.82 2.60
N ASP A 40 7.40 -19.69 2.86
CA ASP A 40 7.03 -18.77 3.94
C ASP A 40 6.87 -17.33 3.46
N VAL A 41 5.87 -16.67 4.05
CA VAL A 41 5.62 -15.23 3.94
C VAL A 41 6.38 -14.56 5.07
N GLN A 42 7.42 -13.81 4.73
CA GLN A 42 8.26 -13.14 5.72
C GLN A 42 7.55 -11.88 6.20
N GLU A 43 7.28 -11.81 7.50
CA GLU A 43 6.76 -10.62 8.17
C GLU A 43 7.82 -10.10 9.15
N GLN A 44 8.12 -8.82 9.09
CA GLN A 44 9.01 -8.17 10.05
C GLN A 44 8.39 -6.87 10.53
N GLN A 45 8.35 -6.65 11.85
CA GLN A 45 8.07 -5.33 12.39
C GLN A 45 9.32 -4.47 12.26
N ILE A 46 9.18 -3.26 11.74
CA ILE A 46 10.27 -2.29 11.58
C ILE A 46 9.91 -0.97 12.29
N SER A 47 10.94 -0.21 12.65
CA SER A 47 10.82 1.17 13.09
C SER A 47 10.70 2.12 11.90
N VAL A 48 10.31 3.37 12.16
CA VAL A 48 10.24 4.43 11.13
C VAL A 48 11.60 4.65 10.46
N ASP A 49 12.68 4.64 11.25
CA ASP A 49 14.04 4.90 10.78
C ASP A 49 14.58 3.78 9.88
N GLU A 50 14.03 2.56 9.99
CA GLU A 50 14.41 1.40 9.17
C GLU A 50 13.68 1.34 7.82
N ILE A 51 12.69 2.21 7.59
CA ILE A 51 11.88 2.19 6.36
C ILE A 51 12.76 2.46 5.14
N ASP A 52 13.59 3.50 5.18
CA ASP A 52 14.40 3.89 4.03
C ASP A 52 15.42 2.80 3.67
N ASP A 53 16.01 2.16 4.69
CA ASP A 53 16.90 1.02 4.51
C ASP A 53 16.18 -0.20 3.93
N TRP A 54 14.92 -0.45 4.31
CA TRP A 54 14.13 -1.53 3.72
C TRP A 54 13.77 -1.23 2.26
N VAL A 55 13.35 0.01 1.97
CA VAL A 55 13.02 0.47 0.61
C VAL A 55 14.24 0.30 -0.31
N ALA A 56 15.43 0.70 0.16
CA ALA A 56 16.67 0.60 -0.61
C ALA A 56 17.16 -0.85 -0.81
N ARG A 57 16.90 -1.75 0.15
CA ARG A 57 17.34 -3.15 0.10
C ARG A 57 16.38 -4.10 -0.61
N ARG A 58 15.19 -3.63 -1.03
CA ARG A 58 14.20 -4.49 -1.68
C ARG A 58 14.82 -5.23 -2.87
N PRO A 59 14.60 -6.55 -3.01
CA PRO A 59 15.10 -7.32 -4.14
C PRO A 59 14.43 -6.84 -5.43
N LEU A 60 15.12 -5.99 -6.19
CA LEU A 60 14.64 -5.51 -7.50
C LEU A 60 14.70 -6.59 -8.59
N LEU A 61 15.26 -7.79 -8.35
CA LEU A 61 15.81 -8.60 -9.45
C LEU A 61 15.71 -10.14 -9.36
N LYS A 62 14.88 -10.78 -8.52
CA LYS A 62 15.04 -12.25 -8.32
C LYS A 62 13.86 -13.19 -8.59
N SER A 63 12.61 -12.76 -8.55
CA SER A 63 11.45 -13.64 -8.82
C SER A 63 10.14 -12.84 -8.79
N PRO A 64 9.04 -13.34 -9.39
CA PRO A 64 7.70 -12.84 -9.09
C PRO A 64 7.44 -12.89 -7.59
N GLY A 65 6.62 -11.97 -7.07
CA GLY A 65 6.43 -11.87 -5.63
C GLY A 65 5.81 -10.56 -5.20
N ILE A 66 5.86 -10.32 -3.90
CA ILE A 66 5.30 -9.13 -3.27
C ILE A 66 6.25 -8.55 -2.22
N ASP A 67 6.22 -7.23 -2.14
CA ASP A 67 6.95 -6.46 -1.14
C ASP A 67 6.02 -5.35 -0.63
N LEU A 68 5.49 -5.52 0.58
CA LEU A 68 4.49 -4.63 1.16
C LEU A 68 5.06 -3.92 2.37
N LEU A 69 4.89 -2.59 2.43
CA LEU A 69 5.02 -1.79 3.64
C LEU A 69 3.64 -1.58 4.23
N LEU A 70 3.44 -1.98 5.48
CA LEU A 70 2.18 -1.84 6.18
C LEU A 70 2.32 -0.82 7.31
N ALA A 71 1.35 0.09 7.42
CA ALA A 71 1.25 1.04 8.51
C ALA A 71 -0.04 0.80 9.29
N ARG A 72 0.10 0.64 10.61
CA ARG A 72 -1.03 0.40 11.52
C ARG A 72 -1.02 1.39 12.68
N HIS A 73 -2.09 2.16 12.80
CA HIS A 73 -2.30 3.00 13.97
C HIS A 73 -2.50 2.14 15.22
N LYS A 74 -1.97 2.55 16.38
CA LYS A 74 -2.06 1.77 17.63
C LYS A 74 -3.50 1.53 18.10
N THR A 75 -4.43 2.40 17.72
CA THR A 75 -5.87 2.27 18.04
C THR A 75 -6.68 1.62 16.92
N CYS A 76 -6.04 1.09 15.87
CA CYS A 76 -6.69 0.34 14.80
C CYS A 76 -7.55 -0.78 15.39
N GLY A 77 -8.84 -0.75 15.08
CA GLY A 77 -9.85 -1.67 15.61
C GLY A 77 -10.38 -1.38 17.02
N ILE A 78 -9.99 -0.25 17.60
CA ILE A 78 -10.49 0.24 18.89
C ILE A 78 -11.33 1.52 18.69
N THR A 79 -10.79 2.48 17.94
CA THR A 79 -11.45 3.75 17.63
C THR A 79 -11.16 4.19 16.20
N ASN A 80 -12.04 5.03 15.66
CA ASN A 80 -11.81 5.65 14.35
C ASN A 80 -10.56 6.54 14.42
N THR A 81 -9.59 6.27 13.54
CA THR A 81 -8.42 7.13 13.34
C THR A 81 -8.79 8.22 12.35
N SER A 82 -8.43 9.47 12.63
CA SER A 82 -8.67 10.55 11.68
C SER A 82 -7.90 10.30 10.40
N TYR A 83 -8.55 10.48 9.25
CA TYR A 83 -7.89 10.44 7.94
C TYR A 83 -6.79 11.51 7.79
N GLN A 84 -6.70 12.47 8.72
CA GLN A 84 -5.63 13.46 8.77
C GLN A 84 -4.38 12.95 9.51
N CYS A 85 -4.49 11.90 10.34
CA CYS A 85 -3.35 11.32 11.05
C CYS A 85 -2.46 10.55 10.06
N MET A 86 -1.27 11.05 9.77
CA MET A 86 -0.38 10.42 8.79
C MET A 86 0.54 9.39 9.45
N PRO A 87 0.84 8.29 8.75
CA PRO A 87 1.83 7.32 9.23
C PRO A 87 3.24 7.88 9.20
N LEU A 88 3.58 8.78 8.27
CA LEU A 88 4.90 9.39 8.14
C LEU A 88 4.78 10.91 8.02
N ALA A 89 5.87 11.64 8.29
CA ALA A 89 5.95 13.05 7.94
C ALA A 89 5.79 13.23 6.43
N ALA A 90 5.15 14.32 5.97
CA ALA A 90 4.77 14.49 4.56
C ALA A 90 5.94 14.28 3.57
N THR A 91 7.10 14.87 3.86
CA THR A 91 8.29 14.74 3.01
C THR A 91 8.84 13.32 2.98
N HIS A 92 8.87 12.65 4.14
CA HIS A 92 9.28 11.25 4.23
C HIS A 92 8.28 10.34 3.50
N PHE A 93 6.98 10.62 3.64
CA PHE A 93 5.92 9.84 3.00
C PHE A 93 6.00 9.92 1.47
N ALA A 94 6.19 11.13 0.94
CA ALA A 94 6.40 11.35 -0.49
C ALA A 94 7.65 10.63 -1.00
N SER A 95 8.77 10.73 -0.27
CA SER A 95 10.03 10.06 -0.62
C SER A 95 9.88 8.54 -0.66
N VAL A 96 9.17 7.95 0.31
CA VAL A 96 8.88 6.51 0.33
C VAL A 96 8.02 6.13 -0.87
N PHE A 97 6.94 6.87 -1.16
CA PHE A 97 6.08 6.58 -2.30
C PHE A 97 6.82 6.64 -3.63
N GLU A 98 7.67 7.64 -3.83
CA GLU A 98 8.52 7.77 -5.01
C GLU A 98 9.49 6.58 -5.15
N ALA A 99 10.20 6.25 -4.08
CA ALA A 99 11.16 5.14 -4.07
C ALA A 99 10.49 3.75 -4.22
N LEU A 100 9.21 3.64 -3.87
CA LEU A 100 8.39 2.47 -4.10
C LEU A 100 7.70 2.48 -5.47
N SER A 101 7.83 3.55 -6.27
CA SER A 101 7.09 3.77 -7.52
C SER A 101 5.57 3.64 -7.36
N LEU A 102 5.05 4.06 -6.21
CA LEU A 102 3.63 4.00 -5.88
C LEU A 102 2.88 5.20 -6.47
N PRO A 103 1.58 5.02 -6.81
CA PRO A 103 0.75 6.08 -7.38
C PRO A 103 0.51 7.24 -6.39
N PRO A 104 0.91 8.48 -6.71
CA PRO A 104 0.70 9.64 -5.84
C PRO A 104 -0.78 10.04 -5.72
N GLN A 105 -1.66 9.53 -6.58
CA GLN A 105 -3.13 9.66 -6.48
C GLN A 105 -3.63 9.21 -5.10
N TYR A 106 -2.90 8.33 -4.41
CA TYR A 106 -3.13 7.98 -3.00
C TYR A 106 -3.28 9.21 -2.11
N PHE A 107 -2.43 10.22 -2.25
CA PHE A 107 -2.44 11.39 -1.38
C PHE A 107 -3.71 12.23 -1.56
N HIS A 108 -4.14 12.41 -2.80
CA HIS A 108 -5.42 13.05 -3.09
C HIS A 108 -6.59 12.23 -2.57
N LEU A 109 -6.62 10.94 -2.87
CA LEU A 109 -7.65 10.02 -2.37
C LEU A 109 -7.61 9.85 -0.86
N ARG A 110 -6.56 10.25 -0.17
CA ARG A 110 -6.49 10.27 1.29
C ARG A 110 -7.07 11.58 1.84
N ALA A 111 -6.69 12.70 1.24
CA ALA A 111 -7.10 14.05 1.62
C ALA A 111 -8.59 14.35 1.34
N THR A 112 -9.04 14.18 0.10
CA THR A 112 -10.35 14.72 -0.36
C THR A 112 -11.54 13.81 -0.11
N ALA A 113 -11.29 12.52 0.07
CA ALA A 113 -12.31 11.48 0.04
C ALA A 113 -13.10 11.33 1.36
N GLY A 114 -12.76 12.08 2.41
CA GLY A 114 -13.39 11.96 3.74
C GLY A 114 -13.33 10.52 4.29
N VAL A 115 -14.03 10.24 5.39
CA VAL A 115 -14.01 8.90 6.03
C VAL A 115 -14.87 7.87 5.27
N HIS A 116 -15.70 8.30 4.30
CA HIS A 116 -16.82 7.50 3.78
C HIS A 116 -16.85 7.25 2.28
N CYS A 117 -15.92 7.77 1.47
CA CYS A 117 -15.93 7.47 0.05
C CYS A 117 -14.96 6.33 -0.30
N ASN A 118 -15.53 5.27 -0.88
CA ASN A 118 -14.76 4.23 -1.53
C ASN A 118 -14.16 4.82 -2.81
N ALA A 119 -12.88 4.60 -3.03
CA ALA A 119 -12.21 5.10 -4.22
C ALA A 119 -11.31 4.02 -4.83
N PHE A 120 -11.26 4.03 -6.16
CA PHE A 120 -10.45 3.12 -6.94
C PHE A 120 -9.82 3.90 -8.09
N THR A 121 -8.51 3.82 -8.23
CA THR A 121 -7.79 4.31 -9.42
C THR A 121 -6.90 3.22 -9.95
N CYS A 122 -6.93 3.00 -11.26
CA CYS A 122 -6.04 2.09 -11.96
C CYS A 122 -5.39 2.84 -13.12
N GLN A 123 -4.07 2.72 -13.22
CA GLN A 123 -3.28 3.26 -14.31
C GLN A 123 -2.38 2.18 -14.88
N THR A 124 -2.26 2.14 -16.20
CA THR A 124 -1.33 1.24 -16.89
C THR A 124 -0.32 2.05 -17.66
N TYR A 125 0.93 1.62 -17.62
CA TYR A 125 2.06 2.26 -18.27
C TYR A 125 2.58 1.35 -19.37
N ARG A 126 3.04 1.95 -20.46
CA ARG A 126 3.61 1.21 -21.58
C ARG A 126 5.03 1.66 -21.87
N ASP A 127 5.85 0.71 -22.33
CA ASP A 127 7.22 0.97 -22.80
C ASP A 127 7.22 1.66 -24.18
N ALA A 128 8.41 1.94 -24.71
CA ALA A 128 8.59 2.54 -26.04
C ALA A 128 8.02 1.68 -27.19
N HIS A 129 7.85 0.37 -26.97
CA HIS A 129 7.29 -0.59 -27.91
C HIS A 129 5.78 -0.81 -27.72
N ARG A 130 5.14 -0.05 -26.82
CA ARG A 130 3.73 -0.15 -26.44
C ARG A 130 3.37 -1.43 -25.67
N ASN A 131 4.33 -2.17 -25.13
CA ASN A 131 4.04 -3.29 -24.21
C ASN A 131 3.66 -2.75 -22.84
N LEU A 132 2.83 -3.48 -22.08
CA LEU A 132 2.54 -3.15 -20.69
C LEU A 132 3.83 -3.29 -19.87
N SER A 133 4.24 -2.21 -19.19
CA SER A 133 5.44 -2.18 -18.35
C SER A 133 5.13 -2.10 -16.86
N ARG A 134 4.04 -1.42 -16.48
CA ARG A 134 3.64 -1.26 -15.08
C ARG A 134 2.12 -1.11 -14.97
N THR A 135 1.57 -1.57 -13.85
CA THR A 135 0.20 -1.28 -13.44
C THR A 135 0.22 -0.68 -12.05
N SER A 136 -0.43 0.45 -11.85
CA SER A 136 -0.56 1.10 -10.54
C SER A 136 -2.02 1.10 -10.12
N LEU A 137 -2.26 0.80 -8.85
CA LEU A 137 -3.58 0.73 -8.25
C LEU A 137 -3.61 1.55 -6.96
N VAL A 138 -4.68 2.29 -6.74
CA VAL A 138 -5.04 2.76 -5.40
C VAL A 138 -6.43 2.25 -5.09
N VAL A 139 -6.57 1.61 -3.94
CA VAL A 139 -7.85 1.17 -3.40
C VAL A 139 -8.03 1.80 -2.04
N ARG A 140 -9.12 2.55 -1.86
CA ARG A 140 -9.57 3.06 -0.56
C ARG A 140 -10.91 2.44 -0.24
N ILE A 141 -10.97 1.73 0.87
CA ILE A 141 -12.19 1.07 1.36
C ILE A 141 -12.60 1.81 2.64
N GLY A 142 -13.79 2.41 2.62
CA GLY A 142 -14.32 3.20 3.74
C GLY A 142 -14.52 2.41 5.03
N HIS A 143 -14.61 1.07 4.95
CA HIS A 143 -14.75 0.17 6.09
C HIS A 143 -14.03 -1.17 5.82
N GLY A 144 -13.16 -1.59 6.72
CA GLY A 144 -12.49 -2.89 6.71
C GLY A 144 -13.46 -4.02 7.06
N SER A 145 -12.99 -5.26 6.98
CA SER A 145 -13.79 -6.50 7.11
C SER A 145 -14.51 -6.68 8.47
N SER A 146 -14.21 -5.86 9.47
CA SER A 146 -14.84 -5.95 10.79
C SER A 146 -16.21 -5.26 10.84
N LYS A 147 -17.25 -6.04 11.18
CA LYS A 147 -18.59 -5.52 11.54
C LYS A 147 -18.62 -4.79 12.91
N VAL A 148 -17.52 -4.85 13.67
CA VAL A 148 -17.45 -4.37 15.06
C VAL A 148 -16.75 -3.01 15.16
N TYR A 149 -15.86 -2.68 14.23
CA TYR A 149 -15.08 -1.44 14.25
C TYR A 149 -14.68 -1.01 12.83
N GLY A 150 -14.72 0.29 12.55
CA GLY A 150 -14.26 0.84 11.28
C GLY A 150 -12.74 0.82 11.20
N SER A 151 -12.17 -0.03 10.34
CA SER A 151 -10.76 0.03 9.96
C SER A 151 -10.67 0.50 8.51
N ILE A 152 -10.26 1.74 8.24
CA ILE A 152 -10.16 2.21 6.85
C ILE A 152 -8.95 1.52 6.22
N TRP A 153 -9.18 0.61 5.27
CA TRP A 153 -8.10 0.04 4.50
C TRP A 153 -7.80 0.95 3.32
N VAL A 154 -6.55 1.39 3.22
CA VAL A 154 -6.09 2.11 2.03
C VAL A 154 -4.85 1.40 1.52
N SER A 155 -4.86 1.04 0.24
CA SER A 155 -3.71 0.43 -0.41
C SER A 155 -3.30 1.23 -1.63
N ALA A 156 -2.00 1.43 -1.79
CA ALA A 156 -1.36 1.87 -3.02
C ALA A 156 -0.45 0.73 -3.48
N LEU A 157 -0.66 0.25 -4.71
CA LEU A 157 0.06 -0.88 -5.27
C LEU A 157 0.70 -0.48 -6.60
N ALA A 158 1.86 -1.03 -6.90
CA ALA A 158 2.52 -0.95 -8.18
C ALA A 158 3.05 -2.33 -8.56
N TRP A 159 2.60 -2.84 -9.71
CA TRP A 159 3.09 -4.08 -10.30
C TRP A 159 4.02 -3.75 -11.46
N ASP A 160 5.18 -4.41 -11.49
CA ASP A 160 6.20 -4.24 -12.51
C ASP A 160 6.24 -5.46 -13.45
N ALA A 161 6.14 -5.24 -14.76
CA ALA A 161 6.06 -6.31 -15.75
C ALA A 161 7.38 -7.06 -15.97
N HIS A 162 8.52 -6.41 -15.70
CA HIS A 162 9.84 -7.03 -15.90
C HIS A 162 10.16 -8.04 -14.80
N THR A 163 9.75 -7.73 -13.57
CA THR A 163 9.99 -8.55 -12.39
C THR A 163 8.78 -9.41 -12.01
N SER A 164 7.59 -9.06 -12.52
CA SER A 164 6.31 -9.61 -12.08
C SER A 164 6.11 -9.50 -10.56
N ARG A 165 6.65 -8.44 -9.96
CA ARG A 165 6.52 -8.16 -8.52
C ARG A 165 5.53 -7.03 -8.28
N THR A 166 4.77 -7.18 -7.20
CA THR A 166 3.90 -6.12 -6.69
C THR A 166 4.53 -5.50 -5.46
N VAL A 167 4.82 -4.21 -5.54
CA VAL A 167 5.20 -3.38 -4.40
C VAL A 167 3.96 -2.66 -3.88
N GLY A 168 3.81 -2.52 -2.57
CA GLY A 168 2.62 -1.89 -2.01
C GLY A 168 2.85 -1.16 -0.70
N PHE A 169 2.01 -0.15 -0.47
CA PHE A 169 1.77 0.45 0.84
C PHE A 169 0.34 0.11 1.26
N ILE A 170 0.15 -0.38 2.48
CA ILE A 170 -1.18 -0.69 3.03
C ILE A 170 -1.34 -0.05 4.42
N GLU A 171 -2.41 0.71 4.59
CA GLU A 171 -2.79 1.34 5.85
C GLU A 171 -3.99 0.62 6.47
N GLY A 172 -4.01 0.48 7.80
CA GLY A 172 -5.23 0.18 8.54
C GLY A 172 -5.61 -1.30 8.68
N MET A 173 -4.67 -2.24 8.49
CA MET A 173 -4.93 -3.66 8.76
C MET A 173 -4.80 -4.01 10.24
N SER A 174 -5.81 -4.68 10.80
CA SER A 174 -5.75 -5.26 12.15
C SER A 174 -4.76 -6.44 12.21
N PRO A 175 -4.34 -6.90 13.41
CA PRO A 175 -3.56 -8.13 13.52
C PRO A 175 -4.25 -9.37 12.92
N ALA A 176 -5.58 -9.44 12.98
CA ALA A 176 -6.35 -10.55 12.41
C ALA A 176 -6.33 -10.47 10.88
N ASP A 177 -6.58 -9.29 10.31
CA ASP A 177 -6.53 -9.02 8.88
C ASP A 177 -5.15 -9.34 8.32
N LEU A 178 -4.08 -8.97 9.04
CA LEU A 178 -2.72 -9.28 8.63
C LEU A 178 -2.46 -10.80 8.57
N LYS A 179 -2.97 -11.55 9.55
CA LYS A 179 -2.85 -13.02 9.57
C LYS A 179 -3.58 -13.64 8.37
N GLU A 180 -4.77 -13.15 8.07
CA GLU A 180 -5.59 -13.58 6.94
C GLU A 180 -4.94 -13.22 5.59
N LEU A 181 -4.42 -11.99 5.44
CA LEU A 181 -3.68 -11.55 4.27
C LEU A 181 -2.50 -12.50 3.98
N LYS A 182 -1.68 -12.80 4.99
CA LYS A 182 -0.55 -13.73 4.83
C LYS A 182 -1.00 -15.14 4.44
N PHE A 183 -2.12 -15.60 4.98
CA PHE A 183 -2.70 -16.88 4.60
C PHE A 183 -3.05 -16.89 3.11
N HIS A 184 -3.77 -15.87 2.62
CA HIS A 184 -4.12 -15.77 1.20
C HIS A 184 -2.90 -15.62 0.28
N ILE A 185 -1.94 -14.77 0.65
CA ILE A 185 -0.68 -14.62 -0.09
C ILE A 185 0.00 -15.98 -0.28
N LYS A 186 0.11 -16.76 0.80
CA LYS A 186 0.70 -18.09 0.76
C LYS A 186 -0.11 -19.05 -0.09
N SER A 187 -1.43 -19.06 0.05
CA SER A 187 -2.35 -19.91 -0.73
C SER A 187 -2.34 -19.57 -2.23
N CYS A 188 -2.06 -18.32 -2.59
CA CYS A 188 -2.01 -17.81 -3.95
C CYS A 188 -0.57 -17.66 -4.48
N SER A 189 0.42 -18.31 -3.85
CA SER A 189 1.84 -18.11 -4.18
C SER A 189 2.18 -18.34 -5.67
N GLN A 190 1.50 -19.29 -6.32
CA GLN A 190 1.67 -19.57 -7.75
C GLN A 190 1.13 -18.46 -8.67
N SER A 191 0.25 -17.59 -8.15
CA SER A 191 -0.38 -16.51 -8.90
C SER A 191 0.26 -15.14 -8.65
N LEU A 192 1.34 -15.06 -7.85
CA LEU A 192 1.93 -13.77 -7.43
C LEU A 192 2.47 -12.92 -8.59
N GLY A 193 2.73 -13.53 -9.75
CA GLY A 193 3.14 -12.80 -10.95
C GLY A 193 2.04 -11.97 -11.60
N HIS A 194 0.77 -12.18 -11.22
CA HIS A 194 -0.36 -11.52 -11.87
C HIS A 194 -0.69 -10.16 -11.20
N PRO A 195 -0.83 -9.06 -11.98
CA PRO A 195 -1.06 -7.71 -11.44
C PRO A 195 -2.35 -7.56 -10.61
N LEU A 196 -3.32 -8.47 -10.79
CA LEU A 196 -4.60 -8.44 -10.08
C LEU A 196 -4.67 -9.39 -8.87
N MET A 197 -3.62 -10.18 -8.60
CA MET A 197 -3.64 -11.15 -7.50
C MET A 197 -3.84 -10.48 -6.13
N LEU A 198 -3.02 -9.48 -5.81
CA LEU A 198 -3.13 -8.80 -4.51
C LEU A 198 -4.43 -7.99 -4.39
N PRO A 199 -4.87 -7.23 -5.42
CA PRO A 199 -6.19 -6.60 -5.41
C PRO A 199 -7.33 -7.60 -5.17
N GLU A 200 -7.30 -8.78 -5.80
CA GLU A 200 -8.30 -9.83 -5.61
C GLU A 200 -8.31 -10.35 -4.16
N ILE A 201 -7.14 -10.60 -3.56
CA ILE A 201 -7.03 -10.99 -2.15
C ILE A 201 -7.66 -9.92 -1.24
N LEU A 202 -7.31 -8.65 -1.45
CA LEU A 202 -7.84 -7.55 -0.63
C LEU A 202 -9.37 -7.45 -0.76
N LEU A 203 -9.91 -7.63 -1.96
CA LEU A 203 -11.35 -7.65 -2.21
C LEU A 203 -12.03 -8.87 -1.59
N HIS A 204 -11.40 -10.04 -1.62
CA HIS A 204 -11.91 -11.24 -0.97
C HIS A 204 -12.07 -11.02 0.54
N MET A 205 -11.01 -10.55 1.20
CA MET A 205 -11.00 -10.33 2.65
C MET A 205 -12.05 -9.34 3.14
N ILE A 206 -12.49 -8.37 2.33
CA ILE A 206 -13.55 -7.42 2.72
C ILE A 206 -14.97 -7.94 2.45
N THR A 207 -15.12 -8.98 1.63
CA THR A 207 -16.45 -9.50 1.22
C THR A 207 -16.86 -10.76 1.98
N THR A 208 -15.94 -11.38 2.72
CA THR A 208 -16.16 -12.57 3.55
C THR A 208 -16.21 -12.23 5.03
#